data_AF-A0A9Q9CHS7-F1
#
_entry.id   AF-A0A9Q9CHS7-F1
#
_cell.length_a   1.000
_cell.length_b   1.000
_cell.length_c   1.000
_cell.angle_alpha   90.00
_cell.angle_beta   90.00
_cell.angle_gamma   90.00
#
_symmetry.space_group_name_H-M   'P 1'
#
loop_
_entity.id
_entity.type
_entity.pdbx_description
1 polymer ?
#
loop_
_entity_poly.entity_id
_entity_poly.type
_entity_poly.pdbx_seq_one_letter_code
_entity_poly.pdbx_strand_id
1 'polypeptide(L)'
;MTKVKDILGDLNTYQKIVQLTAGIIDPEIDRFLEILKPYRSLSLDEFEKKISGDKKKKSRSSLRDDALRIGELYYQRKTIGGVAEEEQSIITSYLNSADNKIVLSVLEIPFDDSYEKINQLTDSQLTSNQLYFLGMALLNIKLKGSSKAIQKKNLLDMLWSAIENQKMNEIYESEL
;
A
#
# COMPACT_ATOMS: atom_id res chain seq x y z
N MET A 1 -23.89 16.39 -13.30
CA MET A 1 -22.71 16.21 -12.42
C MET A 1 -22.97 16.96 -11.13
N THR A 2 -22.82 16.29 -10.00
CA THR A 2 -22.88 16.92 -8.67
C THR A 2 -21.77 17.96 -8.55
N LYS A 3 -22.09 19.10 -7.95
CA LYS A 3 -21.18 20.21 -7.71
C LYS A 3 -20.91 20.34 -6.22
N VAL A 4 -19.82 21.01 -5.86
CA VAL A 4 -19.49 21.31 -4.45
C VAL A 4 -20.61 22.08 -3.75
N LYS A 5 -21.36 22.92 -4.49
CA LYS A 5 -22.55 23.61 -3.94
C LYS A 5 -23.64 22.65 -3.42
N ASP A 6 -23.73 21.45 -3.97
CA ASP A 6 -24.76 20.49 -3.58
C ASP A 6 -24.38 19.88 -2.22
N ILE A 7 -23.09 19.54 -2.04
CA ILE A 7 -22.53 19.12 -0.74
C ILE A 7 -22.66 20.22 0.32
N LEU A 8 -22.39 21.48 -0.03
CA LEU A 8 -22.61 22.61 0.87
C LEU A 8 -24.09 22.70 1.31
N GLY A 9 -25.03 22.39 0.42
CA GLY A 9 -26.46 22.33 0.73
C GLY A 9 -26.79 21.22 1.71
N ASP A 10 -26.26 20.03 1.49
CA ASP A 10 -26.46 18.87 2.36
C ASP A 10 -25.89 19.10 3.76
N LEU A 11 -24.66 19.63 3.85
CA LEU A 11 -24.02 19.98 5.12
C LEU A 11 -24.78 21.05 5.90
N ASN A 12 -25.27 22.09 5.22
CA ASN A 12 -26.11 23.11 5.87
C ASN A 12 -27.44 22.53 6.37
N THR A 13 -28.01 21.57 5.63
CA THR A 13 -29.25 20.89 6.03
C THR A 13 -28.99 20.04 7.27
N TYR A 14 -27.88 19.30 7.28
CA TYR A 14 -27.45 18.51 8.42
C TYR A 14 -27.18 19.38 9.66
N GLN A 15 -26.47 20.50 9.52
CA GLN A 15 -26.24 21.45 10.62
C GLN A 15 -27.55 21.97 11.21
N LYS A 16 -28.54 22.30 10.37
CA LYS A 16 -29.88 22.71 10.84
C LYS A 16 -30.58 21.59 11.61
N ILE A 17 -30.48 20.35 11.14
CA ILE A 17 -31.07 19.19 11.86
C ILE A 17 -30.41 19.05 13.23
N VAL A 18 -29.07 19.07 13.30
CA VAL A 18 -28.31 18.98 14.56
C VAL A 18 -28.70 20.12 15.51
N GLN A 19 -28.80 21.35 15.00
CA GLN A 19 -29.22 22.50 15.79
C GLN A 19 -30.64 22.34 16.34
N LEU A 20 -31.57 21.80 15.54
CA LEU A 20 -32.95 21.54 15.97
C LEU A 20 -33.07 20.40 16.98
N THR A 21 -32.26 19.35 16.85
CA THR A 21 -32.35 18.15 17.69
C THR A 21 -31.54 18.26 18.98
N ALA A 22 -30.37 18.89 18.93
CA ALA A 22 -29.40 18.93 20.02
C ALA A 22 -29.17 20.35 20.57
N GLY A 23 -29.73 21.39 19.95
CA GLY A 23 -29.60 22.78 20.41
C GLY A 23 -28.19 23.36 20.24
N ILE A 24 -27.30 22.67 19.51
CA ILE A 24 -25.90 23.05 19.32
C ILE A 24 -25.60 23.30 17.84
N ILE A 25 -24.61 24.16 17.60
CA ILE A 25 -23.99 24.34 16.30
C ILE A 25 -22.73 23.47 16.31
N ASP A 26 -22.63 22.50 15.40
CA ASP A 26 -21.45 21.65 15.30
C ASP A 26 -20.28 22.44 14.68
N PRO A 27 -19.19 22.67 15.44
CA PRO A 27 -18.06 23.44 14.94
C PRO A 27 -17.28 22.73 13.82
N GLU A 28 -17.37 21.40 13.71
CA GLU A 28 -16.75 20.67 12.61
C GLU A 28 -17.48 20.92 11.30
N ILE A 29 -18.83 20.92 11.33
CA ILE A 29 -19.63 21.20 10.12
C ILE A 29 -19.37 22.62 9.63
N ASP A 30 -19.34 23.60 10.53
CA ASP A 30 -19.01 25.00 10.18
C ASP A 30 -17.62 25.11 9.55
N ARG A 31 -16.63 24.41 10.11
CA ARG A 31 -15.27 24.36 9.57
C ARG A 31 -15.24 23.75 8.16
N PHE A 32 -15.98 22.66 7.93
CA PHE A 32 -16.10 22.05 6.61
C PHE A 32 -16.79 22.97 5.60
N LEU A 33 -17.84 23.68 6.00
CA LEU A 33 -18.51 24.67 5.16
C LEU A 33 -17.55 25.79 4.75
N GLU A 34 -16.75 26.33 5.68
CA GLU A 34 -15.74 27.36 5.36
C GLU A 34 -14.67 26.86 4.38
N ILE A 35 -14.20 25.63 4.54
CA ILE A 35 -13.22 25.01 3.62
C ILE A 35 -13.80 24.86 2.21
N LEU A 36 -15.08 24.50 2.09
CA LEU A 36 -15.72 24.20 0.80
C LEU A 36 -16.25 25.45 0.07
N LYS A 37 -16.55 26.54 0.79
CA LYS A 37 -17.08 27.80 0.22
C LYS A 37 -16.30 28.33 -1.01
N PRO A 38 -14.95 28.39 -1.01
CA PRO A 38 -14.16 28.86 -2.16
C PRO A 38 -14.33 28.01 -3.42
N TYR A 39 -14.83 26.77 -3.30
CA TYR A 39 -14.90 25.79 -4.37
C TYR A 39 -16.31 25.53 -4.89
N ARG A 40 -17.31 26.29 -4.42
CA ARG A 40 -18.75 26.08 -4.71
C ARG A 40 -19.11 25.90 -6.20
N SER A 41 -18.35 26.54 -7.11
CA SER A 41 -18.62 26.51 -8.54
C SER A 41 -18.09 25.27 -9.25
N LEU A 42 -17.18 24.53 -8.60
CA LEU A 42 -16.53 23.36 -9.17
C LEU A 42 -17.47 22.15 -9.15
N SER A 43 -17.35 21.31 -10.19
CA SER A 43 -17.76 19.91 -10.11
C SER A 43 -16.90 19.16 -9.08
N LEU A 44 -17.38 18.00 -8.61
CA LEU A 44 -16.58 17.18 -7.68
C LEU A 44 -15.25 16.75 -8.31
N ASP A 45 -15.24 16.39 -9.59
CA ASP A 45 -14.03 16.02 -10.32
C ASP A 45 -13.01 17.17 -10.39
N GLU A 46 -13.46 18.41 -10.59
CA GLU A 46 -12.60 19.60 -10.62
C GLU A 46 -12.11 19.97 -9.22
N PHE A 47 -12.96 19.81 -8.21
CA PHE A 47 -12.60 20.00 -6.82
C PHE A 47 -11.53 19.01 -6.37
N GLU A 48 -11.71 17.72 -6.68
CA GLU A 48 -10.74 16.67 -6.41
C GLU A 48 -9.39 16.98 -7.06
N LYS A 49 -9.38 17.38 -8.34
CA LYS A 49 -8.16 17.80 -9.05
C LYS A 49 -7.47 18.99 -8.40
N LYS A 50 -8.24 19.96 -7.89
CA LYS A 50 -7.71 21.20 -7.31
C LYS A 50 -7.17 21.01 -5.89
N ILE A 51 -7.85 20.21 -5.06
CA ILE A 51 -7.44 19.87 -3.68
C ILE A 51 -6.25 18.90 -3.69
N SER A 52 -6.20 17.99 -4.65
CA SER A 52 -5.07 17.06 -4.82
C SER A 52 -3.76 17.77 -5.16
N GLY A 53 -3.79 19.08 -5.40
CA GLY A 53 -2.67 19.89 -5.86
C GLY A 53 -2.18 19.40 -7.21
N ASP A 54 -1.25 20.15 -7.78
CA ASP A 54 -0.49 19.80 -8.96
C ASP A 54 0.46 18.61 -8.69
N LYS A 55 -0.03 17.53 -8.07
CA LYS A 55 0.58 16.20 -8.23
C LYS A 55 0.32 15.84 -9.67
N LYS A 56 1.27 16.27 -10.53
CA LYS A 56 1.59 15.66 -11.83
C LYS A 56 0.92 14.31 -11.87
N LYS A 57 -0.03 14.11 -12.80
CA LYS A 57 -0.49 12.78 -13.21
C LYS A 57 0.70 11.86 -13.02
N LYS A 58 0.72 11.06 -11.94
CA LYS A 58 1.64 9.94 -11.91
C LYS A 58 1.20 9.21 -13.15
N SER A 59 2.11 9.19 -14.14
CA SER A 59 2.11 8.19 -15.19
C SER A 59 1.48 6.95 -14.60
N ARG A 60 0.49 6.35 -15.28
CA ARG A 60 -0.04 5.03 -14.92
C ARG A 60 1.16 4.08 -14.80
N SER A 61 1.84 4.07 -13.64
CA SER A 61 2.62 2.93 -13.21
C SER A 61 1.56 1.86 -13.08
N SER A 62 1.78 0.77 -13.80
CA SER A 62 0.88 -0.37 -13.65
C SER A 62 0.90 -0.78 -12.17
N LEU A 63 -0.18 -1.35 -11.64
CA LEU A 63 -0.22 -1.86 -10.24
C LEU A 63 0.99 -2.77 -9.94
N ARG A 64 1.56 -3.40 -10.97
CA ARG A 64 2.82 -4.13 -10.94
C ARG A 64 4.02 -3.24 -10.65
N ASP A 65 4.20 -2.13 -11.37
CA ASP A 65 5.34 -1.22 -11.16
C ASP A 65 5.31 -0.59 -9.77
N ASP A 66 4.11 -0.30 -9.26
CA ASP A 66 3.93 0.15 -7.89
C ASP A 66 4.33 -0.95 -6.90
N ALA A 67 3.86 -2.18 -7.08
CA ALA A 67 4.22 -3.30 -6.21
C ALA A 67 5.75 -3.57 -6.20
N LEU A 68 6.39 -3.51 -7.37
CA LEU A 68 7.85 -3.65 -7.50
C LEU A 68 8.57 -2.54 -6.73
N ARG A 69 8.19 -1.27 -6.97
CA ARG A 69 8.82 -0.12 -6.32
C ARG A 69 8.64 -0.14 -4.81
N ILE A 70 7.44 -0.45 -4.32
CA ILE A 70 7.18 -0.48 -2.87
C ILE A 70 7.93 -1.65 -2.22
N GLY A 71 8.00 -2.81 -2.87
CA GLY A 71 8.79 -3.93 -2.38
C GLY A 71 10.29 -3.62 -2.31
N GLU A 72 10.83 -2.90 -3.29
CA GLU A 72 12.22 -2.43 -3.28
C GLU A 72 12.49 -1.48 -2.09
N LEU A 73 11.62 -0.50 -1.88
CA LEU A 73 11.72 0.41 -0.75
C LEU A 73 11.63 -0.33 0.60
N TYR A 74 10.78 -1.36 0.69
CA TYR A 74 10.69 -2.20 1.88
C TYR A 74 12.01 -2.93 2.15
N TYR A 75 12.61 -3.53 1.11
CA TYR A 75 13.89 -4.22 1.22
C TYR A 75 15.01 -3.27 1.67
N GLN A 76 15.10 -2.09 1.05
CA GLN A 76 16.08 -1.05 1.43
C GLN A 76 15.90 -0.62 2.88
N ARG A 77 14.65 -0.41 3.33
CA ARG A 77 14.35 -0.09 4.74
C ARG A 77 14.88 -1.16 5.68
N LYS A 78 14.72 -2.45 5.34
CA LYS A 78 15.12 -3.58 6.20
C LYS A 78 16.62 -3.83 6.21
N THR A 79 17.32 -3.61 5.10
CA THR A 79 18.72 -3.98 4.93
C THR A 79 19.69 -2.82 5.12
N ILE A 80 19.33 -1.62 4.65
CA ILE A 80 20.20 -0.43 4.64
C ILE A 80 19.77 0.56 5.74
N GLY A 81 18.55 0.42 6.28
CA GLY A 81 18.05 1.25 7.38
C GLY A 81 17.59 2.65 6.97
N GLY A 82 17.49 2.94 5.67
CA GLY A 82 17.19 4.29 5.18
C GLY A 82 16.20 4.32 4.02
N VAL A 83 15.03 4.92 4.27
CA VAL A 83 14.04 5.39 3.28
C VAL A 83 13.42 6.69 3.79
N ALA A 84 13.07 7.61 2.89
CA ALA A 84 12.51 8.90 3.26
C ALA A 84 11.15 8.74 3.98
N GLU A 85 10.75 9.71 4.80
CA GLU A 85 9.49 9.65 5.57
C GLU A 85 8.26 9.47 4.65
N GLU A 86 8.25 10.15 3.51
CA GLU A 86 7.20 10.00 2.49
C GLU A 86 7.13 8.57 1.94
N GLU A 87 8.27 7.90 1.78
CA GLU A 87 8.37 6.52 1.29
C GLU A 87 7.95 5.52 2.38
N GLN A 88 8.28 5.81 3.64
CA GLN A 88 7.81 5.03 4.79
C GLN A 88 6.28 5.06 4.89
N SER A 89 5.66 6.23 4.66
CA SER A 89 4.20 6.37 4.63
C SER A 89 3.58 5.53 3.50
N ILE A 90 4.22 5.48 2.33
CA ILE A 90 3.77 4.64 1.20
C ILE A 90 3.84 3.15 1.56
N ILE A 91 4.97 2.68 2.12
CA ILE A 91 5.13 1.28 2.55
C ILE A 91 4.05 0.92 3.56
N THR A 92 3.88 1.77 4.57
CA THR A 92 2.91 1.55 5.66
C THR A 92 1.48 1.50 5.14
N SER A 93 1.12 2.43 4.25
CA SER A 93 -0.21 2.46 3.63
C SER A 93 -0.46 1.21 2.77
N TYR A 94 0.55 0.75 2.03
CA TYR A 94 0.44 -0.47 1.23
C TYR A 94 0.23 -1.71 2.09
N LEU A 95 1.03 -1.89 3.15
CA LEU A 95 0.96 -3.06 4.03
C LEU A 95 -0.34 -3.09 4.87
N ASN A 96 -0.84 -1.93 5.28
CA ASN A 96 -2.07 -1.82 6.07
C ASN A 96 -3.36 -1.90 5.24
N SER A 97 -3.26 -1.99 3.90
CA SER A 97 -4.41 -2.25 3.05
C SER A 97 -5.03 -3.61 3.38
N ALA A 98 -6.37 -3.68 3.39
CA ALA A 98 -7.11 -4.92 3.64
C ALA A 98 -6.68 -6.05 2.69
N ASP A 99 -6.33 -5.71 1.45
CA ASP A 99 -5.91 -6.66 0.42
C ASP A 99 -4.53 -7.28 0.72
N ASN A 100 -3.68 -6.61 1.50
CA ASN A 100 -2.27 -6.98 1.70
C ASN A 100 -1.97 -7.62 3.06
N LYS A 101 -3.00 -7.97 3.84
CA LYS A 101 -2.83 -8.70 5.11
C LYS A 101 -2.01 -9.98 4.97
N ILE A 102 -2.18 -10.69 3.85
CA ILE A 102 -1.43 -11.93 3.59
C ILE A 102 0.06 -11.66 3.38
N VAL A 103 0.40 -10.58 2.69
CA VAL A 103 1.78 -10.13 2.46
C VAL A 103 2.42 -9.75 3.78
N LEU A 104 1.71 -8.98 4.62
CA LEU A 104 2.19 -8.62 5.94
C LEU A 104 2.50 -9.88 6.78
N SER A 105 1.60 -10.87 6.77
CA SER A 105 1.81 -12.12 7.52
C SER A 105 3.03 -12.94 7.06
N VAL A 106 3.50 -12.75 5.83
CA VAL A 106 4.74 -13.36 5.30
C VAL A 106 5.97 -12.55 5.71
N LEU A 107 5.84 -11.23 5.87
CA LEU A 107 6.93 -10.34 6.24
C LEU A 107 7.20 -10.27 7.75
N GLU A 108 6.22 -10.64 8.57
CA GLU A 108 6.30 -10.63 10.04
C GLU A 108 6.94 -11.88 10.64
N ILE A 109 7.16 -12.91 9.84
CA ILE A 109 7.87 -14.13 10.24
C ILE A 109 9.35 -14.05 9.90
N PRO A 110 10.21 -14.87 10.53
CA PRO A 110 11.61 -15.01 10.15
C PRO A 110 11.77 -15.32 8.65
N PHE A 111 12.87 -14.84 8.06
CA PHE A 111 13.14 -15.02 6.62
C PHE A 111 13.17 -16.50 6.22
N ASP A 112 13.77 -17.36 7.04
CA ASP A 112 13.84 -18.81 6.82
C ASP A 112 12.48 -19.50 6.75
N ASP A 113 11.49 -18.96 7.48
CA ASP A 113 10.13 -19.52 7.53
C ASP A 113 9.26 -19.02 6.36
N SER A 114 9.73 -18.01 5.62
CA SER A 114 8.97 -17.39 4.52
C SER A 114 8.68 -18.38 3.38
N TYR A 115 9.60 -19.33 3.12
CA TYR A 115 9.41 -20.38 2.11
C TYR A 115 8.19 -21.23 2.44
N GLU A 116 8.14 -21.80 3.65
CA GLU A 116 7.05 -22.70 4.07
C GLU A 116 5.72 -21.95 4.08
N LYS A 117 5.72 -20.73 4.61
CA LYS A 117 4.53 -19.89 4.65
C LYS A 117 3.96 -19.64 3.25
N ILE A 118 4.80 -19.23 2.30
CA ILE A 118 4.36 -18.96 0.91
C ILE A 118 3.93 -20.26 0.23
N ASN A 119 4.63 -21.37 0.47
CA ASN A 119 4.31 -22.66 -0.14
C ASN A 119 2.89 -23.12 0.22
N GLN A 120 2.51 -22.97 1.49
CA GLN A 120 1.17 -23.31 2.01
C GLN A 120 0.03 -22.45 1.45
N LEU A 121 0.30 -21.28 0.89
CA LEU A 121 -0.75 -20.41 0.34
C LEU A 121 -1.28 -20.97 -0.98
N THR A 122 -2.60 -21.06 -1.11
CA THR A 122 -3.23 -21.42 -2.38
C THR A 122 -3.07 -20.30 -3.40
N ASP A 123 -3.12 -20.63 -4.70
CA ASP A 123 -3.00 -19.63 -5.76
C ASP A 123 -4.08 -18.54 -5.63
N SER A 124 -5.27 -18.84 -5.15
CA SER A 124 -6.34 -17.85 -4.93
C SER A 124 -6.03 -16.80 -3.85
N GLN A 125 -5.13 -17.10 -2.91
CA GLN A 125 -4.81 -16.21 -1.79
C GLN A 125 -3.79 -15.12 -2.13
N LEU A 126 -3.07 -15.28 -3.24
CA LEU A 126 -2.09 -14.29 -3.70
C LEU A 126 -2.47 -13.74 -5.08
N THR A 127 -2.20 -12.47 -5.28
CA THR A 127 -2.25 -11.81 -6.58
C THR A 127 -0.84 -11.73 -7.19
N SER A 128 -0.75 -11.59 -8.51
CA SER A 128 0.57 -11.39 -9.17
C SER A 128 1.30 -10.16 -8.64
N ASN A 129 0.60 -9.08 -8.31
CA ASN A 129 1.22 -7.88 -7.75
C ASN A 129 1.83 -8.15 -6.37
N GLN A 130 1.16 -8.93 -5.53
CA GLN A 130 1.69 -9.33 -4.23
C GLN A 130 2.93 -10.23 -4.36
N LEU A 131 2.96 -11.11 -5.38
CA LEU A 131 4.16 -11.89 -5.68
C LEU A 131 5.31 -11.00 -6.12
N TYR A 132 5.07 -10.02 -7.01
CA TYR A 132 6.10 -9.05 -7.40
C TYR A 132 6.63 -8.25 -6.22
N PHE A 133 5.73 -7.81 -5.33
CA PHE A 133 6.12 -7.16 -4.09
C PHE A 133 6.99 -8.08 -3.23
N LEU A 134 6.58 -9.32 -2.99
CA LEU A 134 7.32 -10.28 -2.15
C LEU A 134 8.71 -10.61 -2.73
N GLY A 135 8.83 -10.76 -4.05
CA GLY A 135 10.12 -10.96 -4.70
C GLY A 135 11.09 -9.81 -4.46
N MET A 136 10.61 -8.56 -4.53
CA MET A 136 11.43 -7.39 -4.21
C MET A 136 11.69 -7.27 -2.71
N ALA A 137 10.66 -7.46 -1.87
CA ALA A 137 10.73 -7.24 -0.42
C ALA A 137 11.61 -8.25 0.32
N LEU A 138 11.65 -9.51 -0.13
CA LEU A 138 12.41 -10.59 0.51
C LEU A 138 13.81 -10.75 -0.07
N LEU A 139 13.95 -10.59 -1.39
CA LEU A 139 15.15 -10.98 -2.13
C LEU A 139 15.69 -9.87 -3.04
N ASN A 140 15.00 -8.73 -3.14
CA ASN A 140 15.27 -7.66 -4.10
C ASN A 140 15.34 -8.15 -5.56
N ILE A 141 14.45 -9.08 -5.95
CA ILE A 141 14.39 -9.63 -7.30
C ILE A 141 13.06 -9.38 -8.01
N LYS A 142 13.15 -9.21 -9.33
CA LYS A 142 11.97 -9.21 -10.21
C LYS A 142 11.65 -10.64 -10.63
N LEU A 143 10.51 -11.16 -10.20
CA LEU A 143 10.05 -12.50 -10.56
C LEU A 143 9.84 -12.64 -12.07
N LYS A 144 10.23 -13.80 -12.60
CA LYS A 144 10.01 -14.18 -13.98
C LYS A 144 8.74 -15.01 -14.10
N GLY A 145 8.09 -14.97 -15.27
CA GLY A 145 6.95 -15.82 -15.60
C GLY A 145 5.70 -15.07 -16.03
N SER A 146 4.98 -15.67 -16.98
CA SER A 146 3.75 -15.14 -17.58
C SER A 146 2.50 -15.41 -16.74
N SER A 147 2.54 -16.39 -15.83
CA SER A 147 1.42 -16.75 -14.96
C SER A 147 1.78 -16.63 -13.48
N LYS A 148 0.76 -16.46 -12.65
CA LYS A 148 0.90 -16.41 -11.19
C LYS A 148 1.56 -17.67 -10.60
N ALA A 149 1.17 -18.85 -11.08
CA ALA A 149 1.74 -20.11 -10.63
C ALA A 149 3.25 -20.20 -10.93
N ILE A 150 3.67 -19.74 -12.12
CA ILE A 150 5.08 -19.68 -12.50
C ILE A 150 5.83 -18.66 -11.64
N GLN A 151 5.24 -17.49 -11.40
CA GLN A 151 5.81 -16.47 -10.52
C GLN A 151 6.00 -16.98 -9.09
N LYS A 152 4.99 -17.67 -8.53
CA LYS A 152 5.05 -18.26 -7.19
C LYS A 152 6.15 -19.32 -7.12
N LYS A 153 6.22 -20.21 -8.11
CA LYS A 153 7.29 -21.22 -8.20
C LYS A 153 8.66 -20.55 -8.26
N ASN A 154 8.83 -19.54 -9.12
CA ASN A 154 10.10 -18.82 -9.24
C ASN A 154 10.51 -18.14 -7.92
N LEU A 155 9.56 -17.57 -7.17
CA LEU A 155 9.83 -17.02 -5.85
C LEU A 155 10.31 -18.10 -4.87
N LEU A 156 9.62 -19.24 -4.80
CA LEU A 156 9.97 -20.35 -3.93
C LEU A 156 11.36 -20.93 -4.25
N ASP A 157 11.66 -21.13 -5.54
CA ASP A 157 12.97 -21.63 -5.98
C ASP A 157 14.10 -20.69 -5.52
N MET A 158 13.89 -19.37 -5.66
CA MET A 158 14.89 -18.36 -5.27
C MET A 158 15.02 -18.23 -3.74
N LEU A 159 13.91 -18.34 -3.00
CA LEU A 159 13.93 -18.34 -1.54
C LEU A 159 14.67 -19.55 -1.00
N TRP A 160 14.42 -20.73 -1.55
CA TRP A 160 15.11 -21.95 -1.16
C TRP A 160 16.63 -21.81 -1.30
N SER A 161 17.10 -21.36 -2.48
CA SER A 161 18.53 -21.15 -2.72
C SER A 161 19.14 -20.09 -1.79
N ALA A 162 18.41 -19.02 -1.48
CA ALA A 162 18.91 -17.99 -0.56
C ALA A 162 19.05 -18.53 0.87
N ILE A 163 18.04 -19.24 1.37
CA ILE A 163 18.04 -19.85 2.72
C ILE A 163 19.12 -20.92 2.83
N GLU A 164 19.27 -21.77 1.81
CA GLU A 164 20.30 -22.81 1.78
C GLU A 164 21.71 -22.20 1.83
N ASN A 165 21.97 -21.16 1.04
CA ASN A 165 23.25 -20.45 1.07
C ASN A 165 23.53 -19.79 2.42
N GLN A 166 22.50 -19.21 3.06
CA GLN A 166 22.66 -18.60 4.39
C GLN A 166 23.04 -19.65 5.43
N LYS A 167 22.33 -20.79 5.45
CA LYS A 167 22.64 -21.90 6.37
C LYS A 167 24.03 -22.48 6.16
N MET A 168 24.47 -22.60 4.91
CA MET A 168 25.84 -23.05 4.60
C MET A 168 26.89 -22.09 5.14
N ASN A 169 26.69 -20.78 4.97
CA ASN A 169 27.61 -19.78 5.49
C ASN A 169 27.66 -19.76 7.03
N GLU A 170 26.52 -19.93 7.69
CA GLU A 170 26.44 -20.03 9.16
C GLU A 170 27.21 -21.24 9.69
N ILE A 171 27.15 -22.39 8.99
CA ILE A 171 27.96 -23.57 9.34
C ILE A 171 29.45 -23.25 9.22
N TYR A 172 29.90 -22.65 8.11
CA TYR A 172 31.31 -22.30 7.91
C TYR A 172 31.83 -21.30 8.94
N GLU A 173 31.02 -20.31 9.34
CA GLU A 173 31.40 -19.33 10.37
C GLU A 173 31.41 -19.93 11.78
N SER A 174 30.60 -20.96 12.04
CA SER A 174 30.57 -21.65 13.34
C SER A 174 31.72 -22.65 13.56
N GLU A 175 32.40 -23.05 12.48
CA GLU A 175 33.56 -23.95 12.49
C GLU A 175 34.91 -23.21 12.54
N LEU A 176 34.90 -21.87 12.53
CA LEU A 176 36.06 -20.97 12.65
C LEU A 176 36.29 -20.50 14.10
#